data_AF-A0A9D7R1I5-F1
#
_entry.id   AF-A0A9D7R1I5-F1
#
_cell.length_a   1.000
_cell.length_b   1.000
_cell.length_c   1.000
_cell.angle_alpha   90.00
_cell.angle_beta   90.00
_cell.angle_gamma   90.00
#
_symmetry.space_group_name_H-M   'P 1'
#
loop_
_entity.id
_entity.type
_entity.pdbx_description
1 polymer ?
#
loop_
_entity_poly.entity_id
_entity_poly.type
_entity_poly.pdbx_seq_one_letter_code
_entity_poly.pdbx_strand_id
1 'polypeptide(L)'
;MHQNYPNPFNPRTIINNELRIKNFVVLKVYDIAGREVATLVNDFMPAGKHEVEFNAADLPSGVYFYTLRVTSGQALKAGELEKTLRMVVVR
;
A
#
# COMPACT_ATOMS: atom_id res chain seq x y z
N MET A 1 -10.25 1.17 -5.84
CA MET A 1 -9.36 0.72 -4.76
C MET A 1 -10.04 1.12 -3.48
N HIS A 2 -10.31 0.14 -2.64
CA HIS A 2 -10.94 0.37 -1.36
C HIS A 2 -9.90 0.87 -0.37
N GLN A 3 -10.34 1.58 0.65
CA GLN A 3 -9.50 1.90 1.79
C GLN A 3 -9.02 0.60 2.44
N ASN A 4 -7.88 0.66 3.14
CA ASN A 4 -7.43 -0.47 3.95
C ASN A 4 -8.53 -0.83 4.96
N TYR A 5 -8.72 -2.12 5.23
CA TYR A 5 -9.76 -2.59 6.14
C TYR A 5 -9.19 -3.60 7.14
N PRO A 6 -9.46 -3.42 8.46
CA PRO A 6 -10.17 -2.28 9.06
C PRO A 6 -9.36 -0.97 9.01
N ASN A 7 -10.02 0.18 9.15
CA ASN A 7 -9.40 1.48 9.39
C ASN A 7 -10.37 2.40 10.17
N PRO A 8 -10.07 2.84 11.40
CA PRO A 8 -8.86 2.56 12.20
C PRO A 8 -8.62 1.06 12.47
N PHE A 9 -7.39 0.67 12.83
CA PHE A 9 -7.00 -0.73 13.02
C PHE A 9 -6.05 -0.97 14.20
N ASN A 10 -6.05 -2.19 14.74
CA ASN A 10 -5.17 -2.65 15.83
C ASN A 10 -4.80 -4.15 15.69
N PRO A 11 -3.50 -4.52 15.61
CA PRO A 11 -2.43 -3.77 14.95
C PRO A 11 -2.39 -4.08 13.44
N ARG A 12 -3.32 -4.88 12.91
CA ARG A 12 -3.29 -5.38 11.52
C ARG A 12 -4.42 -4.83 10.66
N THR A 13 -4.12 -4.60 9.39
CA THR A 13 -5.09 -4.20 8.34
C THR A 13 -4.67 -4.75 7.00
N ILE A 14 -5.64 -4.92 6.09
CA ILE A 14 -5.40 -5.43 4.74
C ILE A 14 -5.53 -4.29 3.74
N ILE A 15 -4.51 -4.15 2.89
CA ILE A 15 -4.50 -3.25 1.74
C ILE A 15 -4.80 -4.09 0.50
N ASN A 16 -5.92 -3.78 -0.15
CA ASN A 16 -6.38 -4.51 -1.34
C ASN A 16 -6.07 -3.72 -2.62
N ASN A 17 -5.41 -4.36 -3.58
CA ASN A 17 -5.20 -3.83 -4.92
C ASN A 17 -5.56 -4.85 -6.00
N GLU A 18 -5.97 -4.35 -7.16
CA GLU A 18 -6.31 -5.17 -8.33
C GLU A 18 -5.50 -4.69 -9.52
N LEU A 19 -4.79 -5.61 -10.15
CA LEU A 19 -3.92 -5.35 -11.29
C LEU A 19 -4.53 -5.99 -12.53
N ARG A 20 -4.74 -5.19 -13.58
CA ARG A 20 -5.29 -5.69 -14.85
C ARG A 20 -4.27 -6.51 -15.65
N ILE A 21 -2.99 -6.22 -15.48
CA ILE A 21 -1.85 -6.87 -16.13
C ILE A 21 -0.71 -7.00 -15.13
N LYS A 22 0.36 -7.74 -15.49
CA LYS A 22 1.59 -7.77 -14.69
C LYS A 22 2.20 -6.38 -14.63
N ASN A 23 2.42 -5.84 -13.43
CA ASN A 23 3.01 -4.52 -13.20
C ASN A 23 4.09 -4.58 -12.14
N PHE A 24 5.03 -3.64 -12.16
CA PHE A 24 5.91 -3.40 -11.02
C PHE A 24 5.14 -2.60 -9.98
N VAL A 25 5.12 -3.09 -8.74
CA VAL A 25 4.36 -2.49 -7.64
C VAL A 25 5.30 -2.13 -6.50
N VAL A 26 5.19 -0.89 -6.03
CA VAL A 26 5.84 -0.42 -4.81
C VAL A 26 4.76 0.03 -3.84
N LEU A 27 4.70 -0.62 -2.68
CA LEU A 27 3.78 -0.29 -1.59
C LEU A 27 4.60 0.02 -0.34
N LYS A 28 4.56 1.28 0.09
CA LYS A 28 5.34 1.78 1.22
C LYS A 28 4.46 2.47 2.23
N VAL A 29 4.86 2.48 3.49
CA VAL A 29 4.18 3.13 4.59
C VAL A 29 5.07 4.21 5.17
N TYR A 30 4.46 5.34 5.51
CA TYR A 30 5.11 6.54 6.02
C TYR A 30 4.38 7.07 7.25
N ASP A 31 5.13 7.71 8.14
CA ASP A 31 4.53 8.52 9.21
C ASP A 31 4.13 9.92 8.73
N ILE A 32 3.58 10.74 9.63
CA ILE A 32 3.15 12.12 9.34
C ILE A 32 4.30 13.05 8.93
N ALA A 33 5.54 12.71 9.26
CA ALA A 33 6.73 13.49 8.90
C ALA A 33 7.28 13.05 7.52
N GLY A 34 6.64 12.09 6.86
CA GLY A 34 7.09 11.53 5.59
C GLY A 34 8.25 10.55 5.72
N ARG A 35 8.57 10.08 6.92
CA ARG A 35 9.59 9.05 7.12
C ARG A 35 9.02 7.69 6.74
N GLU A 36 9.73 6.95 5.89
CA GLU A 36 9.36 5.58 5.55
C GLU A 36 9.51 4.70 6.80
N VAL A 37 8.44 3.99 7.16
CA VAL A 37 8.40 3.08 8.32
C VAL A 37 8.30 1.61 7.91
N ALA A 38 7.83 1.33 6.69
CA ALA A 38 7.80 -0.02 6.14
C ALA A 38 7.76 0.00 4.61
N THR A 39 8.39 -0.99 3.98
CA THR A 39 8.15 -1.38 2.59
C THR A 39 7.40 -2.72 2.60
N LEU A 40 6.17 -2.74 2.08
CA LEU A 40 5.32 -3.93 2.07
C LEU A 40 5.42 -4.70 0.75
N VAL A 41 5.60 -3.99 -0.36
CA VAL A 41 5.81 -4.57 -1.69
C VAL A 41 6.84 -3.74 -2.44
N ASN A 42 7.74 -4.41 -3.15
CA ASN A 42 8.69 -3.79 -4.07
C ASN A 42 9.08 -4.80 -5.16
N ASP A 43 8.10 -5.27 -5.93
CA ASP A 43 8.29 -6.35 -6.90
C ASP A 43 7.26 -6.33 -8.05
N PHE A 44 7.50 -7.13 -9.08
CA PHE A 44 6.56 -7.42 -10.14
C PHE A 44 5.45 -8.36 -9.67
N MET A 45 4.23 -7.84 -9.63
CA MET A 45 3.04 -8.61 -9.29
C MET A 45 2.27 -9.02 -10.54
N PRO A 46 1.75 -10.25 -10.62
CA PRO A 46 0.94 -10.70 -11.75
C PRO A 46 -0.42 -9.98 -11.78
N ALA A 47 -1.13 -10.13 -12.89
CA ALA A 47 -2.54 -9.70 -12.96
C ALA A 47 -3.38 -10.43 -11.92
N GLY A 48 -4.37 -9.76 -11.34
CA GLY A 48 -5.27 -10.32 -10.34
C GLY A 48 -5.47 -9.42 -9.14
N LYS A 49 -6.21 -9.95 -8.16
CA LYS A 49 -6.43 -9.32 -6.85
C LYS A 49 -5.30 -9.73 -5.92
N HIS A 50 -4.78 -8.77 -5.17
CA HIS A 50 -3.75 -8.99 -4.18
C HIS A 50 -4.16 -8.36 -2.86
N GLU A 51 -3.84 -9.08 -1.79
CA GLU A 51 -4.09 -8.68 -0.42
C GLU A 51 -2.73 -8.54 0.27
N VAL A 52 -2.42 -7.34 0.73
CA VAL A 52 -1.18 -7.06 1.45
C VAL A 52 -1.52 -6.76 2.91
N GLU A 53 -1.07 -7.62 3.82
CA GLU A 53 -1.20 -7.38 5.25
C GLU A 53 -0.17 -6.35 5.72
N PHE A 54 -0.63 -5.35 6.46
CA PHE A 54 0.24 -4.47 7.23
C PHE A 54 0.06 -4.72 8.72
N ASN A 55 1.15 -5.10 9.40
CA ASN A 55 1.20 -5.28 10.83
C ASN A 55 1.98 -4.12 11.48
N ALA A 56 1.27 -3.28 12.23
CA ALA A 56 1.80 -2.12 12.93
C ALA A 56 2.07 -2.40 14.43
N ALA A 57 2.39 -3.64 14.81
CA ALA A 57 2.60 -4.04 16.21
C ALA A 57 3.77 -3.30 16.91
N ASP A 58 4.70 -2.73 16.14
CA ASP A 58 5.84 -1.97 16.67
C ASP A 58 5.72 -0.44 16.49
N LEU A 59 4.60 0.04 15.93
CA LEU A 59 4.38 1.46 15.63
C LEU A 59 3.35 2.13 16.57
N PRO A 60 3.66 3.28 17.19
CA PRO A 60 2.73 3.95 18.10
C PRO A 60 1.38 4.28 17.42
N SER A 61 0.32 4.36 18.23
CA SER A 61 -0.99 4.85 17.78
C SER A 61 -0.84 6.22 17.13
N GLY A 62 -1.53 6.42 16.00
CA GLY A 62 -1.36 7.65 15.23
C GLY A 62 -1.80 7.51 13.78
N VAL A 63 -1.55 8.59 13.04
CA VAL A 63 -1.85 8.66 11.61
C VAL A 63 -0.63 8.23 10.81
N TYR A 64 -0.87 7.38 9.82
CA TYR A 64 0.12 6.94 8.85
C TYR A 64 -0.44 7.09 7.45
N PHE A 65 0.44 7.03 6.47
CA PHE A 65 0.07 7.04 5.05
C PHE A 65 0.71 5.86 4.37
N TYR A 66 0.00 5.20 3.46
CA TYR A 66 0.65 4.30 2.51
C TYR A 66 0.61 4.89 1.11
N THR A 67 1.66 4.65 0.34
CA THR A 67 1.73 4.96 -1.08
C THR A 67 1.74 3.66 -1.86
N LEU A 68 0.87 3.57 -2.86
CA LEU A 68 0.83 2.49 -3.83
C LEU A 68 1.22 3.07 -5.19
N ARG A 69 2.40 2.69 -5.68
CA ARG A 69 2.89 3.02 -7.00
C ARG A 69 2.85 1.79 -7.88
N VAL A 70 2.22 1.91 -9.04
CA VAL A 70 2.08 0.86 -10.05
C VAL A 70 2.67 1.37 -11.35
N THR A 71 3.74 0.72 -11.79
CA THR A 71 4.44 1.04 -13.05
C THR A 71 4.18 -0.08 -14.05
N SER A 72 3.51 0.26 -15.15
CA SER A 72 3.29 -0.67 -16.26
C SER A 72 4.58 -0.91 -17.03
N GLY A 73 4.96 -2.19 -17.17
CA GLY A 73 6.12 -2.60 -17.96
C GLY A 73 5.85 -2.69 -19.47
N GLN A 74 4.63 -2.43 -19.94
CA GLN A 74 4.29 -2.53 -21.36
C GLN A 74 4.17 -1.17 -22.04
N ALA A 75 4.95 -1.00 -23.11
CA ALA A 75 5.14 0.24 -23.88
C ALA A 75 3.86 0.83 -24.51
N LEU A 76 2.76 0.07 -24.60
CA LEU A 76 1.57 0.49 -25.34
C LEU A 76 0.54 1.27 -24.49
N LYS A 77 0.68 1.24 -23.15
CA LYS A 77 -0.02 2.13 -22.21
C LYS A 77 0.86 2.35 -20.97
N ALA A 78 1.93 3.12 -21.15
CA ALA A 78 2.81 3.55 -20.07
C ALA A 78 2.07 4.58 -19.20
N GLY A 79 1.20 4.09 -18.30
CA GLY A 79 0.64 4.87 -17.21
C GLY A 79 1.37 4.52 -15.93
N GLU A 80 1.85 5.55 -15.22
CA GLU A 80 2.25 5.42 -13.84
C GLU A 80 1.06 5.81 -12.96
N LEU A 81 0.64 4.91 -12.08
CA LEU A 81 -0.42 5.20 -11.12
C LEU A 81 0.21 5.25 -9.73
N GLU A 82 0.15 6.42 -9.12
CA GLU A 82 0.50 6.62 -7.71
C GLU A 82 -0.75 7.00 -6.93
N LYS A 83 -0.94 6.36 -5.78
CA LYS A 83 -2.02 6.69 -4.84
C LYS A 83 -1.49 6.72 -3.43
N THR A 84 -1.92 7.71 -2.68
CA THR A 84 -1.60 7.87 -1.26
C THR A 84 -2.90 7.83 -0.47
N LEU A 85 -2.96 6.97 0.56
CA LEU A 85 -4.13 6.84 1.41
C LEU A 85 -3.74 6.89 2.88
N ARG A 86 -4.62 7.50 3.68
CA ARG A 86 -4.45 7.68 5.13
C ARG A 86 -4.94 6.45 5.91
N MET A 87 -4.13 6.04 6.89
CA MET A 87 -4.41 4.98 7.85
C MET A 87 -4.36 5.52 9.28
N VAL A 88 -5.11 4.89 10.20
CA VAL A 88 -5.10 5.23 11.63
C VAL A 88 -4.84 3.97 12.44
N VAL A 89 -3.69 3.94 13.13
CA VAL A 89 -3.36 2.90 14.12
C VAL A 89 -3.97 3.32 15.44
N VAL A 90 -4.77 2.44 16.04
CA VAL A 90 -5.31 2.59 17.39
C VAL A 90 -4.85 1.40 18.22
N ARG A 91 -4.46 1.63 19.47
CA ARG A 91 -4.09 0.59 20.44
C ARG A 91 -4.90 0.76 21.69
#